data_AF-A0A1B6KZ18-F1
#
_entry.id   AF-A0A1B6KZ18-F1
#
_cell.length_a   1.000
_cell.length_b   1.000
_cell.length_c   1.000
_cell.angle_alpha   90.00
_cell.angle_beta   90.00
_cell.angle_gamma   90.00
#
_symmetry.space_group_name_H-M   'P 1'
#
loop_
_entity.id
_entity.type
_entity.pdbx_description
1 polymer ?
#
loop_
_entity_poly.entity_id
_entity_poly.type
_entity_poly.pdbx_seq_one_letter_code
_entity_poly.pdbx_strand_id
1 'polypeptide(L)'
;YDVFAGVGPFSIPAAKRRCAVLANDLNPESYKWLEHNAKLNKVEAFISAFNKDGSDFIKEEVKNHILQHKGEKRSHVVMNLPAIAVTFLPAFKHLFTTDQVKQIKTLPLIHVYCFVKGEGDCKEMAATLVEDQLNCSISEAVDEVFFVRNVAPNKNMMRVSFQLTESMVQGAKRPLELETDVKENKAKKIK
;
A
#
# COMPACT_ATOMS: atom_id res chain seq x y z
N TYR A 1 4.19 -8.06 5.40
CA TYR A 1 3.61 -8.47 4.12
C TYR A 1 4.35 -7.74 3.00
N ASP A 2 4.83 -8.46 2.00
CA ASP A 2 5.53 -7.89 0.83
C ASP A 2 4.76 -8.29 -0.43
N VAL A 3 4.05 -7.34 -1.03
CA VAL A 3 3.08 -7.62 -2.11
C VAL A 3 3.76 -7.88 -3.44
N PHE A 4 4.94 -7.28 -3.65
CA PHE A 4 5.76 -7.35 -4.86
C PHE A 4 7.21 -7.64 -4.48
N ALA A 5 7.43 -8.83 -3.96
CA ALA A 5 8.67 -9.23 -3.31
C ALA A 5 9.82 -9.42 -4.29
N GLY A 6 9.57 -9.65 -5.59
CA GLY A 6 10.60 -10.05 -6.53
C GLY A 6 11.35 -11.28 -6.00
N VAL A 7 12.67 -11.15 -5.90
CA VAL A 7 13.55 -12.18 -5.33
C VAL A 7 13.77 -12.05 -3.81
N GLY A 8 13.04 -11.13 -3.16
CA GLY A 8 13.02 -10.92 -1.71
C GLY A 8 14.02 -9.92 -1.11
N PRO A 9 14.34 -8.77 -1.74
CA PRO A 9 15.30 -7.80 -1.17
C PRO A 9 14.80 -7.17 0.14
N PHE A 10 13.48 -7.09 0.37
CA PHE A 10 12.90 -6.67 1.66
C PHE A 10 12.52 -7.86 2.53
N SER A 11 11.92 -8.88 1.92
CA SER A 11 11.41 -10.07 2.59
C SER A 11 12.50 -10.88 3.31
N ILE A 12 13.64 -11.14 2.66
CA ILE A 12 14.72 -11.96 3.24
C ILE A 12 15.38 -11.27 4.45
N PRO A 13 15.78 -9.98 4.39
CA PRO A 13 16.29 -9.29 5.57
C PRO A 13 15.30 -9.21 6.74
N ALA A 14 14.01 -9.02 6.47
CA ALA A 14 12.98 -9.04 7.51
C ALA A 14 12.87 -10.42 8.17
N ALA A 15 12.85 -11.49 7.38
CA ALA A 15 12.81 -12.86 7.88
C ALA A 15 14.07 -13.24 8.70
N LYS A 16 15.26 -12.74 8.31
CA LYS A 16 16.50 -12.89 9.11
C LYS A 16 16.40 -12.27 10.50
N ARG A 17 15.56 -11.24 10.67
CA ARG A 17 15.24 -10.61 11.96
C ARG A 17 14.10 -11.31 12.69
N ARG A 18 13.71 -12.51 12.24
CA ARG A 18 12.62 -13.33 12.79
C ARG A 18 11.24 -12.65 12.74
N CYS A 19 11.04 -11.72 11.81
CA CYS A 19 9.70 -11.27 11.46
C CYS A 19 8.96 -12.38 10.71
N ALA A 20 7.68 -12.59 10.99
CA ALA A 20 6.83 -13.41 10.14
C ALA A 20 6.55 -12.64 8.83
N VAL A 21 6.97 -13.21 7.70
CA VAL A 21 6.89 -12.58 6.39
C VAL A 21 6.01 -13.42 5.46
N LEU A 22 4.96 -12.83 4.92
CA LEU A 22 4.30 -13.34 3.72
C LEU A 22 4.80 -12.48 2.55
N ALA A 23 5.38 -13.13 1.55
CA ALA A 23 6.05 -12.51 0.42
C ALA A 23 5.46 -13.03 -0.89
N ASN A 24 5.02 -12.14 -1.77
CA ASN A 24 4.33 -12.48 -3.01
C ASN A 24 5.01 -11.87 -4.21
N ASP A 25 5.05 -12.58 -5.33
CA ASP A 25 5.35 -11.99 -6.63
C ASP A 25 4.57 -12.70 -7.74
N LEU A 26 4.02 -11.94 -8.70
CA LEU A 26 3.25 -12.50 -9.81
C LEU A 26 4.14 -13.27 -10.80
N ASN A 27 5.41 -12.87 -10.97
CA ASN A 27 6.31 -13.53 -11.90
C ASN A 27 6.78 -14.89 -11.31
N PRO A 28 6.50 -16.03 -11.96
CA PRO A 28 6.90 -17.34 -11.46
C PRO A 28 8.42 -17.49 -11.31
N GLU A 29 9.23 -16.83 -12.15
CA GLU A 29 10.69 -16.85 -11.99
C GLU A 29 11.13 -16.07 -10.74
N SER A 30 10.53 -14.90 -10.48
CA SER A 30 10.79 -14.15 -9.24
C SER A 30 10.46 -15.00 -8.01
N TYR A 31 9.28 -15.63 -8.00
CA TYR A 31 8.83 -16.51 -6.92
C TYR A 31 9.77 -17.69 -6.67
N LYS A 32 10.20 -18.38 -7.73
CA LYS A 32 11.19 -19.46 -7.66
C LYS A 32 12.49 -18.99 -7.01
N TRP A 33 12.99 -17.81 -7.38
CA TRP A 33 14.20 -17.24 -6.78
C TRP A 33 13.99 -16.75 -5.35
N LEU A 34 12.79 -16.28 -5.00
CA LEU A 34 12.42 -15.94 -3.63
C LEU A 34 12.49 -17.18 -2.72
N GLU A 35 11.93 -18.32 -3.16
CA GLU A 35 12.02 -19.59 -2.42
C GLU A 35 13.46 -20.08 -2.31
N HIS A 36 14.22 -20.01 -3.40
CA HIS A 36 15.65 -20.33 -3.39
C HIS A 36 16.41 -19.46 -2.38
N ASN A 37 16.14 -18.15 -2.37
CA ASN A 37 16.79 -17.22 -1.45
C ASN A 37 16.37 -17.45 0.00
N ALA A 38 15.13 -17.85 0.26
CA ALA A 38 14.67 -18.24 1.59
C ALA A 38 15.46 -19.44 2.13
N LYS A 39 15.66 -20.47 1.31
CA LYS A 39 16.49 -21.65 1.59
C LYS A 39 17.96 -21.28 1.81
N LEU A 40 18.54 -20.55 0.86
CA LEU A 40 19.94 -20.12 0.90
C LEU A 40 20.26 -19.34 2.18
N ASN A 41 19.33 -18.50 2.63
CA ASN A 41 19.48 -17.69 3.83
C ASN A 41 18.98 -18.37 5.11
N LYS A 42 18.47 -19.61 5.03
CA LYS A 42 17.97 -20.42 6.15
C LYS A 42 16.84 -19.73 6.94
N VAL A 43 15.92 -19.07 6.22
CA VAL A 43 14.81 -18.31 6.82
C VAL A 43 13.44 -18.89 6.52
N GLU A 44 13.35 -20.10 5.96
CA GLU A 44 12.09 -20.78 5.59
C GLU A 44 11.06 -20.84 6.73
N ALA A 45 11.51 -20.94 7.98
CA ALA A 45 10.62 -20.95 9.14
C ALA A 45 9.92 -19.59 9.42
N PHE A 46 10.40 -18.50 8.81
CA PHE A 46 9.91 -17.14 9.05
C PHE A 46 9.30 -16.50 7.80
N ILE A 47 9.38 -17.14 6.63
CA ILE A 47 8.86 -16.62 5.37
C ILE A 47 7.97 -17.65 4.67
N SER A 48 6.81 -17.20 4.21
CA SER A 48 5.93 -17.92 3.30
C SER A 48 5.89 -17.17 1.98
N ALA A 49 6.25 -17.86 0.89
CA ALA A 49 6.29 -17.30 -0.45
C ALA A 49 5.00 -17.64 -1.22
N PHE A 50 4.53 -16.73 -2.07
CA PHE A 50 3.33 -16.89 -2.88
C PHE A 50 3.56 -16.41 -4.32
N ASN A 51 2.84 -17.03 -5.27
CA ASN A 51 2.82 -16.62 -6.67
C ASN A 51 1.38 -16.28 -7.10
N LYS A 52 0.91 -15.09 -6.70
CA LYS A 52 -0.44 -14.58 -6.97
C LYS A 52 -0.41 -13.16 -7.54
N ASP A 53 -1.53 -12.74 -8.13
CA ASP A 53 -1.77 -11.31 -8.34
C ASP A 53 -1.72 -10.57 -7.00
N GLY A 54 -1.21 -9.34 -7.00
CA GLY A 54 -1.05 -8.55 -5.78
C GLY A 54 -2.39 -8.28 -5.07
N SER A 55 -3.47 -8.10 -5.84
CA SER A 55 -4.81 -7.87 -5.29
C SER A 55 -5.35 -9.10 -4.59
N ASP A 56 -5.16 -10.27 -5.21
CA ASP A 56 -5.62 -11.55 -4.66
C ASP A 56 -4.80 -11.91 -3.42
N PHE A 57 -3.48 -11.69 -3.45
CA PHE A 57 -2.62 -11.84 -2.28
C PHE A 57 -3.08 -10.97 -1.10
N ILE A 58 -3.48 -9.71 -1.35
CA ILE A 58 -4.01 -8.83 -0.29
C ILE A 58 -5.35 -9.37 0.23
N LYS A 59 -6.28 -9.70 -0.65
CA LYS A 59 -7.65 -10.08 -0.30
C LYS A 59 -7.75 -11.46 0.35
N GLU A 60 -6.81 -12.34 0.07
CA GLU A 60 -6.79 -13.72 0.57
C GLU A 60 -5.75 -13.86 1.69
N GLU A 61 -4.46 -13.81 1.36
CA GLU A 61 -3.39 -14.17 2.30
C GLU A 61 -3.21 -13.14 3.41
N VAL A 62 -3.11 -11.85 3.04
CA VAL A 62 -2.93 -10.77 4.02
C VAL A 62 -4.17 -10.66 4.92
N LYS A 63 -5.37 -10.69 4.31
CA LYS A 63 -6.65 -10.68 5.05
C LYS A 63 -6.71 -11.83 6.06
N ASN A 64 -6.52 -13.07 5.60
CA ASN A 64 -6.65 -14.26 6.44
C ASN A 64 -5.62 -14.26 7.57
N HIS A 65 -4.37 -13.89 7.27
CA HIS A 65 -3.32 -13.80 8.28
C HIS A 65 -3.62 -12.74 9.34
N ILE A 66 -4.14 -11.56 8.96
CA ILE A 66 -4.55 -10.52 9.92
C ILE A 66 -5.69 -11.00 10.80
N LEU A 67 -6.72 -11.66 10.23
CA LEU A 67 -7.86 -12.19 11.00
C LEU A 67 -7.43 -13.27 11.99
N GLN A 68 -6.54 -14.18 11.57
CA GLN A 68 -6.03 -15.24 12.42
C GLN A 68 -5.27 -14.70 13.65
N HIS A 69 -4.48 -13.64 13.45
CA HIS A 69 -3.63 -13.06 14.50
C HIS A 69 -4.24 -11.82 15.16
N LYS A 70 -5.46 -11.43 14.76
CA LYS A 70 -6.24 -10.30 15.29
C LYS A 70 -5.47 -8.97 15.39
N GLY A 71 -4.45 -8.79 14.56
CA GLY A 71 -3.57 -7.61 14.62
C GLY A 71 -2.88 -7.40 15.99
N GLU A 72 -2.56 -8.47 16.73
CA GLU A 72 -1.94 -8.35 18.06
C GLU A 72 -0.55 -7.69 18.05
N LYS A 73 0.17 -7.84 16.93
CA LYS A 73 1.48 -7.23 16.70
C LYS A 73 1.38 -6.20 15.59
N ARG A 74 2.16 -5.12 15.71
CA ARG A 74 2.34 -4.15 14.62
C ARG A 74 2.79 -4.90 13.37
N SER A 75 2.09 -4.67 12.27
CA SER A 75 2.39 -5.29 10.98
C SER A 75 2.52 -4.23 9.90
N HIS A 76 3.28 -4.58 8.87
CA HIS A 76 3.63 -3.67 7.78
C HIS A 76 3.27 -4.34 6.45
N VAL A 77 2.73 -3.57 5.52
CA VAL A 77 2.61 -3.98 4.12
C VAL A 77 3.57 -3.13 3.29
N VAL A 78 4.41 -3.78 2.49
CA VAL A 78 5.30 -3.11 1.56
C VAL A 78 4.81 -3.37 0.13
N MET A 79 4.67 -2.31 -0.64
CA MET A 79 4.24 -2.33 -2.04
C MET A 79 5.33 -1.67 -2.90
N ASN A 80 6.41 -2.40 -3.15
CA ASN A 80 7.61 -1.90 -3.83
C ASN A 80 7.57 -2.15 -5.36
N LEU A 81 6.51 -1.70 -6.01
CA LEU A 81 6.41 -1.70 -7.48
C LEU A 81 6.03 -0.30 -7.97
N PRO A 82 6.96 0.67 -7.99
CA PRO A 82 6.61 2.10 -8.00
C PRO A 82 5.86 2.58 -9.25
N ALA A 83 5.93 1.81 -10.33
CA ALA A 83 5.19 2.11 -11.55
C ALA A 83 3.68 1.96 -11.38
N ILE A 84 3.23 0.97 -10.61
CA ILE A 84 1.80 0.59 -10.54
C ILE A 84 1.31 0.25 -9.13
N ALA A 85 2.15 0.25 -8.09
CA ALA A 85 1.75 -0.19 -6.75
C ALA A 85 0.51 0.54 -6.22
N VAL A 86 0.37 1.84 -6.52
CA VAL A 86 -0.80 2.63 -6.12
C VAL A 86 -2.11 2.06 -6.68
N THR A 87 -2.10 1.40 -7.84
CA THR A 87 -3.32 0.84 -8.46
C THR A 87 -3.84 -0.39 -7.74
N PHE A 88 -3.08 -0.95 -6.80
CA PHE A 88 -3.49 -2.09 -5.97
C PHE A 88 -4.05 -1.65 -4.61
N LEU A 89 -3.97 -0.36 -4.27
CA LEU A 89 -4.56 0.19 -3.05
C LEU A 89 -6.08 -0.06 -2.92
N PRO A 90 -6.89 -0.07 -4.00
CA PRO A 90 -8.29 -0.48 -3.93
C PRO A 90 -8.52 -1.87 -3.31
N ALA A 91 -7.53 -2.78 -3.34
CA ALA A 91 -7.66 -4.11 -2.75
C ALA A 91 -7.82 -4.09 -1.22
N PHE A 92 -7.43 -3.00 -0.55
CA PHE A 92 -7.68 -2.81 0.88
C PHE A 92 -9.11 -2.34 1.20
N LYS A 93 -9.86 -1.85 0.21
CA LYS A 93 -11.25 -1.43 0.40
C LYS A 93 -12.14 -2.66 0.52
N HIS A 94 -13.05 -2.62 1.49
CA HIS A 94 -13.93 -3.74 1.84
C HIS A 94 -13.15 -5.03 2.17
N LEU A 95 -11.90 -4.89 2.64
CA LEU A 95 -11.05 -6.03 2.96
C LEU A 95 -11.66 -6.86 4.10
N PHE A 96 -12.31 -6.20 5.05
CA PHE A 96 -12.96 -6.81 6.21
C PHE A 96 -14.44 -6.44 6.27
N THR A 97 -15.27 -7.34 6.78
CA THR A 97 -16.63 -6.98 7.23
C THR A 97 -16.57 -6.12 8.50
N THR A 98 -17.68 -5.45 8.84
CA THR A 98 -17.79 -4.66 10.08
C THR A 98 -17.47 -5.48 11.33
N ASP A 99 -17.94 -6.73 11.40
CA ASP A 99 -17.67 -7.59 12.55
C ASP A 99 -16.24 -8.12 12.59
N GLN A 100 -15.63 -8.31 11.41
CA GLN A 100 -14.24 -8.72 11.31
C GLN A 100 -13.28 -7.61 11.76
N VAL A 101 -13.49 -6.37 11.30
CA VAL A 101 -12.56 -5.27 11.62
C VAL A 101 -12.58 -4.91 13.11
N LYS A 102 -13.75 -5.02 13.78
CA LYS A 102 -13.87 -4.83 15.23
C LYS A 102 -13.04 -5.80 16.06
N GLN A 103 -12.68 -6.96 15.49
CA GLN A 103 -11.86 -7.98 16.16
C GLN A 103 -10.36 -7.74 15.96
N ILE A 104 -9.97 -6.80 15.10
CA ILE A 104 -8.57 -6.50 14.78
C ILE A 104 -8.10 -5.36 15.68
N LYS A 105 -7.12 -5.65 16.55
CA LYS A 105 -6.55 -4.68 17.48
C LYS A 105 -5.74 -3.60 16.78
N THR A 106 -4.99 -3.95 15.74
CA THR A 106 -4.15 -3.02 15.00
C THR A 106 -4.10 -3.40 13.51
N LEU A 107 -4.54 -2.48 12.66
CA LEU A 107 -4.41 -2.59 11.21
C LEU A 107 -2.96 -2.32 10.77
N PRO A 108 -2.52 -2.80 9.60
CA PRO A 108 -1.12 -2.64 9.18
C PRO A 108 -0.78 -1.21 8.75
N LEU A 109 0.50 -0.85 8.92
CA LEU A 109 1.10 0.32 8.28
C LEU A 109 1.44 -0.01 6.82
N ILE A 110 0.95 0.77 5.87
CA ILE A 110 1.21 0.59 4.44
C ILE A 110 2.40 1.46 4.04
N HIS A 111 3.33 0.86 3.31
CA HIS A 111 4.42 1.54 2.63
C HIS A 111 4.25 1.33 1.13
N VAL A 112 3.72 2.35 0.44
CA VAL A 112 3.52 2.31 -1.00
C VAL A 112 4.56 3.17 -1.69
N TYR A 113 5.30 2.57 -2.61
CA TYR A 113 6.23 3.29 -3.46
C TYR A 113 5.53 3.75 -4.72
N CYS A 114 5.82 4.96 -5.20
CA CYS A 114 5.23 5.51 -6.41
C CYS A 114 6.21 6.40 -7.17
N PHE A 115 5.95 6.62 -8.45
CA PHE A 115 6.61 7.66 -9.22
C PHE A 115 5.74 8.92 -9.28
N VAL A 116 6.33 10.06 -8.97
CA VAL A 116 5.75 11.38 -9.23
C VAL A 116 6.49 12.02 -10.40
N LYS A 117 5.75 12.69 -11.29
CA LYS A 117 6.29 13.36 -12.47
C LYS A 117 5.83 14.81 -12.50
N GLY A 118 6.72 15.72 -12.87
CA GLY A 118 6.40 17.13 -13.05
C GLY A 118 7.13 18.06 -12.07
N GLU A 119 6.76 19.33 -12.15
CA GLU A 119 7.29 20.41 -11.32
C GLU A 119 6.26 20.71 -10.21
N GLY A 120 6.69 20.65 -8.94
CA GLY A 120 5.81 20.81 -7.79
C GLY A 120 6.32 20.13 -6.53
N ASP A 121 5.54 20.19 -5.44
CA ASP A 121 5.85 19.46 -4.22
C ASP A 121 5.62 17.95 -4.43
N CYS A 122 6.72 17.23 -4.58
CA CYS A 122 6.70 15.79 -4.78
C CYS A 122 6.03 15.01 -3.64
N LYS A 123 6.01 15.55 -2.41
CA LYS A 123 5.34 14.90 -1.28
C LYS A 123 3.83 15.01 -1.40
N GLU A 124 3.33 16.20 -1.69
CA GLU A 124 1.90 16.44 -1.92
C GLU A 124 1.40 15.58 -3.08
N MET A 125 2.09 15.62 -4.23
CA MET A 125 1.74 14.81 -5.40
C MET A 125 1.71 13.32 -5.10
N ALA A 126 2.66 12.81 -4.30
CA ALA A 126 2.69 11.41 -3.91
C ALA A 126 1.51 11.03 -3.00
N ALA A 127 1.15 11.89 -2.04
CA ALA A 127 0.00 11.69 -1.17
C ALA A 127 -1.31 11.69 -1.99
N THR A 128 -1.49 12.67 -2.90
CA THR A 128 -2.65 12.75 -3.79
C THR A 128 -2.82 11.49 -4.64
N LEU A 129 -1.74 10.95 -5.21
CA LEU A 129 -1.79 9.68 -5.97
C LEU A 129 -2.32 8.51 -5.13
N VAL A 130 -1.99 8.46 -3.83
CA VAL A 130 -2.49 7.42 -2.91
C VAL A 130 -3.96 7.65 -2.57
N GLU A 131 -4.34 8.89 -2.26
CA GLU A 131 -5.72 9.26 -1.94
C GLU A 131 -6.69 9.01 -3.11
N ASP A 132 -6.25 9.29 -4.33
CA ASP A 132 -7.06 9.06 -5.53
C ASP A 132 -7.33 7.59 -5.79
N GLN A 133 -6.33 6.73 -5.59
CA GLN A 133 -6.50 5.28 -5.75
C GLN A 133 -7.30 4.66 -4.60
N LEU A 134 -7.16 5.15 -3.36
CA LEU A 134 -8.01 4.72 -2.24
C LEU A 134 -9.43 5.31 -2.33
N ASN A 135 -9.59 6.43 -3.03
CA ASN A 135 -10.79 7.27 -2.98
C ASN A 135 -11.19 7.61 -1.53
N CYS A 136 -10.20 7.96 -0.71
CA CYS A 136 -10.30 8.29 0.70
C CYS A 136 -9.13 9.21 1.06
N SER A 137 -9.31 10.16 1.98
CA SER A 137 -8.18 10.96 2.47
C SER A 137 -7.32 10.14 3.42
N ILE A 138 -6.00 10.35 3.34
CA ILE A 138 -5.01 9.74 4.24
C ILE A 138 -4.39 10.77 5.20
N SER A 139 -4.77 12.04 5.12
CA SER A 139 -4.10 13.17 5.78
C SER A 139 -3.84 12.95 7.28
N GLU A 140 -4.82 12.45 8.03
CA GLU A 140 -4.70 12.15 9.46
C GLU A 140 -3.98 10.82 9.77
N ALA A 141 -3.73 10.00 8.75
CA ALA A 141 -3.14 8.67 8.86
C ALA A 141 -1.71 8.59 8.30
N VAL A 142 -1.19 9.66 7.68
CA VAL A 142 0.16 9.70 7.14
C VAL A 142 1.18 9.63 8.29
N ASP A 143 2.06 8.63 8.22
CA ASP A 143 3.24 8.51 9.07
C ASP A 143 4.42 9.26 8.44
N GLU A 144 4.66 9.09 7.14
CA GLU A 144 5.74 9.77 6.43
C GLU A 144 5.53 9.79 4.91
N VAL A 145 5.91 10.89 4.25
CA VAL A 145 6.15 10.92 2.81
C VAL A 145 7.64 11.15 2.54
N PHE A 146 8.30 10.12 2.02
CA PHE A 146 9.75 10.05 1.89
C PHE A 146 10.20 10.11 0.43
N PHE A 147 11.18 10.96 0.14
CA PHE A 147 11.87 10.98 -1.15
C PHE A 147 12.90 9.86 -1.22
N VAL A 148 12.71 8.89 -2.11
CA VAL A 148 13.61 7.73 -2.24
C VAL A 148 14.81 8.09 -3.12
N ARG A 149 14.54 8.60 -4.32
CA ARG A 149 15.56 9.00 -5.30
C ARG A 149 14.95 9.67 -6.52
N ASN A 150 15.78 10.38 -7.29
CA ASN A 150 15.46 10.72 -8.68
C ASN A 150 15.65 9.47 -9.58
N VAL A 151 14.76 9.27 -10.54
CA VAL A 151 14.82 8.12 -11.47
C VAL A 151 14.98 8.51 -12.93
N ALA A 152 14.60 9.73 -13.29
CA ALA A 152 14.81 10.34 -14.61
C ALA A 152 14.58 11.86 -14.48
N PRO A 153 14.92 12.67 -15.50
CA PRO A 153 14.52 14.08 -15.53
C PRO A 153 13.03 14.24 -15.21
N ASN A 154 12.72 15.11 -14.24
CA ASN A 154 11.37 15.40 -13.75
C ASN A 154 10.56 14.18 -13.28
N LYS A 155 11.23 13.08 -12.89
CA LYS A 155 10.58 11.88 -12.34
C LYS A 155 11.29 11.44 -11.07
N ASN A 156 10.58 11.54 -9.95
CA ASN A 156 11.06 11.14 -8.64
C ASN A 156 10.35 9.87 -8.16
N MET A 157 11.06 9.03 -7.42
CA MET A 157 10.50 7.91 -6.68
C MET A 157 10.24 8.34 -5.24
N MET A 158 9.00 8.19 -4.81
CA MET A 158 8.53 8.54 -3.47
C MET A 158 8.06 7.28 -2.76
N ARG A 159 8.02 7.33 -1.43
CA ARG A 159 7.33 6.35 -0.58
C ARG A 159 6.35 7.09 0.31
N VAL A 160 5.09 6.67 0.29
CA VAL A 160 4.06 7.12 1.22
C VAL A 160 3.85 6.02 2.25
N SER A 161 4.07 6.36 3.52
CA SER A 161 3.80 5.52 4.68
C SER A 161 2.55 6.03 5.38
N PHE A 162 1.52 5.21 5.51
CA PHE A 162 0.28 5.60 6.19
C PHE A 162 -0.38 4.41 6.89
N GLN A 163 -1.02 4.69 8.03
CA GLN A 163 -1.69 3.69 8.85
C GLN A 163 -3.06 3.35 8.23
N LEU A 164 -3.36 2.08 7.96
CA LEU A 164 -4.73 1.72 7.59
C LEU A 164 -5.68 2.01 8.75
N THR A 165 -6.82 2.61 8.43
CA THR A 165 -7.91 2.90 9.36
C THR A 165 -9.12 2.03 9.05
N GLU A 166 -10.04 1.93 10.02
CA GLU A 166 -11.31 1.23 9.84
C GLU A 166 -12.12 1.81 8.66
N SER A 167 -12.16 3.14 8.52
CA SER A 167 -12.89 3.81 7.43
C SER A 167 -12.34 3.45 6.04
N MET A 168 -11.02 3.34 5.90
CA MET A 168 -10.37 2.94 4.64
C MET A 168 -10.73 1.50 4.26
N VAL A 169 -10.66 0.56 5.22
CA VAL A 169 -10.92 -0.85 4.95
C VAL A 169 -12.40 -1.18 4.83
N GLN A 170 -13.30 -0.33 5.33
CA GLN A 170 -14.74 -0.42 5.11
C GLN A 170 -15.21 0.29 3.83
N GLY A 171 -14.34 1.07 3.18
CA GLY A 171 -14.63 1.75 1.92
C GLY A 171 -15.45 3.04 2.07
N ALA A 172 -15.31 3.75 3.19
CA ALA A 172 -15.90 5.08 3.35
C ALA A 172 -15.41 6.02 2.24
N LYS A 173 -16.34 6.77 1.64
CA LYS A 173 -16.01 7.77 0.60
C LYS A 173 -15.44 9.04 1.26
N ARG A 174 -14.60 9.78 0.53
CA ARG A 174 -14.35 11.19 0.84
C ARG A 174 -15.72 11.91 0.96
N PRO A 175 -15.94 12.77 1.97
CA PRO A 175 -17.03 13.73 1.90
C PRO A 175 -16.93 14.44 0.57
N LEU A 176 -18.03 14.53 -0.19
CA LEU A 176 -18.09 15.40 -1.35
C LEU A 176 -17.71 16.79 -0.86
N GLU A 177 -16.58 17.33 -1.33
CA GLU A 177 -16.38 18.77 -1.23
C GLU A 177 -17.58 19.39 -1.93
N LEU A 178 -18.32 20.23 -1.20
CA LEU A 178 -19.36 21.07 -1.78
C LEU A 178 -18.71 21.77 -2.97
N GLU A 179 -19.20 21.51 -4.18
CA GLU A 179 -18.89 22.32 -5.36
C GLU A 179 -19.32 23.75 -5.00
N THR A 180 -18.41 24.56 -4.45
CA THR A 180 -18.68 25.96 -4.20
C THR A 180 -18.88 26.62 -5.57
N ASP A 181 -20.08 27.14 -5.76
CA ASP A 181 -20.59 27.83 -6.94
C ASP A 181 -19.54 28.65 -7.73
N VAL A 182 -18.93 28.03 -8.74
CA VAL A 182 -18.24 28.76 -9.83
C VAL A 182 -19.26 29.24 -10.89
N LYS A 183 -20.56 28.92 -10.73
CA LYS A 183 -21.59 29.23 -11.73
C LYS A 183 -22.21 30.63 -11.63
N GLU A 184 -21.99 31.42 -10.57
CA GLU A 184 -22.63 32.75 -10.47
C GLU A 184 -21.86 33.93 -11.09
N ASN A 185 -20.58 33.79 -11.44
CA ASN A 185 -19.79 34.92 -11.98
C ASN A 185 -19.72 35.01 -13.51
N LYS A 186 -20.39 34.13 -14.26
CA LYS A 186 -20.49 34.25 -15.74
C LYS A 186 -21.73 35.00 -16.24
N ALA A 187 -22.68 35.37 -15.37
CA ALA A 187 -23.90 36.08 -15.77
C ALA A 187 -23.83 37.62 -15.63
N LYS A 188 -22.75 38.20 -15.07
CA LYS A 188 -22.62 39.66 -14.86
C LYS A 188 -21.73 40.39 -15.88
N LYS A 189 -21.37 39.75 -17.00
CA LYS A 189 -20.57 40.36 -18.07
C LYS A 189 -21.29 40.45 -19.42
N ILE A 190 -22.59 40.70 -19.41
CA ILE A 190 -23.33 41.23 -20.57
C ILE A 190 -24.41 42.17 -20.04
N LYS A 191 -24.07 43.45 -19.89
CA LYS A 191 -24.95 44.61 -20.02
C LYS A 191 -24.08 45.84 -20.20
#